data_AF-A0A8C2KIB2-F1
#
_entry.id   AF-A0A8C2KIB2-F1
#
_cell.length_a   1.000
_cell.length_b   1.000
_cell.length_c   1.000
_cell.angle_alpha   90.00
_cell.angle_beta   90.00
_cell.angle_gamma   90.00
#
_symmetry.space_group_name_H-M   'P 1'
#
loop_
_entity.id
_entity.type
_entity.pdbx_description
1 polymer ?
#
loop_
_entity_poly.entity_id
_entity_poly.type
_entity_poly.pdbx_seq_one_letter_code
_entity_poly.pdbx_strand_id
1 'polypeptide(L)'
;MKRRIHGREESRSLSPISHDGRRNTEADPDIVPNIPRFTPKRIPGLQPPLTFGKKSPLDIFSQYFDEEVKNILCANTNKNAVRNLEREMKKYIGLHLYMGVMAIQKVRDFWRKKTLFHVPFPATVMSRDRFLAISCNLHISDPMEDAENDKKRGTEEYDCLHRVQPLLDIMRNRCMSIYHPRQQISVDERMIATKARISFRQYMKAKPTKWGIKLFVLADVNGYTTDFKIHTGKSKFASGKGLSFDVVTSLVNRDYLWSGYVIYCDNFYTSPLLFRHLHQVGFGTCGTYREGRAPFVGSDHDVLLFVKWMDTREVSMCTTIHTVYSGETVLRWQMTEDGRKEKVPVPRSTAVQQYNKYMGGVDTSDQMLGTNSVHRKTWKWYMTIFQHFLDITVTNSFILRKELCPKRGDHLPVPVSDTQGLSQRASMGLHCCIRCKRSTPWRCQECDVGLCLQLERNCFREHHI
;
A
#
# COMPACT_ATOMS: atom_id res chain seq x y z
N MET A 1 -27.86 -2.94 9.79
CA MET A 1 -28.46 -4.17 9.22
C MET A 1 -27.48 -5.34 9.24
N LYS A 2 -27.86 -6.54 9.73
CA LYS A 2 -27.02 -7.77 9.68
C LYS A 2 -27.62 -8.75 8.67
N ARG A 3 -26.83 -9.21 7.69
CA ARG A 3 -27.27 -10.12 6.63
C ARG A 3 -26.36 -11.34 6.50
N ARG A 4 -26.94 -12.50 6.18
CA ARG A 4 -26.23 -13.79 6.08
C ARG A 4 -26.29 -14.32 4.64
N ILE A 5 -25.17 -14.84 4.15
CA ILE A 5 -25.09 -15.59 2.88
C ILE A 5 -24.56 -16.98 3.18
N HIS A 6 -25.27 -18.01 2.71
CA HIS A 6 -24.87 -19.41 2.87
C HIS A 6 -24.03 -19.85 1.68
N GLY A 7 -22.79 -20.26 1.95
CA GLY A 7 -21.88 -20.76 0.92
C GLY A 7 -21.79 -22.29 0.85
N ARG A 8 -22.22 -23.01 1.90
CA ARG A 8 -22.24 -24.47 1.94
C ARG A 8 -23.38 -24.92 2.83
N GLU A 9 -24.13 -25.93 2.42
CA GLU A 9 -25.09 -26.58 3.32
C GLU A 9 -24.29 -27.31 4.42
N GLU A 10 -24.46 -26.90 5.67
CA GLU A 10 -23.96 -27.66 6.82
C GLU A 10 -25.10 -28.55 7.35
N SER A 11 -24.94 -29.86 7.21
CA SER A 11 -25.65 -30.85 8.02
C SER A 11 -25.03 -30.91 9.42
N ARG A 12 -25.34 -29.91 10.26
CA ARG A 12 -25.08 -29.99 11.70
C ARG A 12 -26.26 -29.45 12.49
N SER A 13 -26.79 -30.30 13.37
CA SER A 13 -27.84 -29.99 14.34
C SER A 13 -27.41 -28.81 15.22
N LEU A 14 -28.03 -27.67 15.00
CA LEU A 14 -27.96 -26.53 15.91
C LEU A 14 -29.06 -26.65 16.95
N SER A 15 -28.67 -26.73 18.22
CA SER A 15 -29.56 -26.51 19.35
C SER A 15 -30.12 -25.08 19.30
N PRO A 16 -31.37 -24.85 19.76
CA PRO A 16 -32.04 -23.57 19.57
C PRO A 16 -31.49 -22.54 20.56
N ILE A 17 -30.69 -21.60 20.07
CA ILE A 17 -30.49 -20.34 20.77
C ILE A 17 -31.65 -19.43 20.36
N SER A 18 -32.63 -19.33 21.25
CA SER A 18 -33.72 -18.36 21.18
C SER A 18 -33.17 -16.94 21.39
N HIS A 19 -33.07 -16.18 20.31
CA HIS A 19 -33.18 -14.72 20.39
C HIS A 19 -33.80 -14.17 19.12
N ASP A 20 -35.00 -13.62 19.33
CA ASP A 20 -35.90 -13.01 18.38
C ASP A 20 -35.26 -11.79 17.68
N GLY A 21 -35.07 -11.92 16.37
CA GLY A 21 -34.39 -10.96 15.52
C GLY A 21 -34.10 -11.60 14.17
N ARG A 22 -35.12 -11.64 13.31
CA ARG A 22 -35.04 -12.19 11.94
C ARG A 22 -33.80 -11.59 11.24
N ARG A 23 -32.83 -12.45 10.90
CA ARG A 23 -31.65 -12.07 10.12
C ARG A 23 -32.01 -12.17 8.64
N ASN A 24 -31.77 -11.10 7.90
CA ASN A 24 -32.09 -11.05 6.48
C ASN A 24 -31.10 -11.90 5.67
N THR A 25 -31.59 -12.56 4.62
CA THR A 25 -30.84 -13.46 3.73
C THR A 25 -30.52 -12.77 2.41
N GLU A 26 -29.81 -13.46 1.52
CA GLU A 26 -29.52 -13.02 0.15
C GLU A 26 -30.77 -12.76 -0.71
N ALA A 27 -31.93 -13.31 -0.32
CA ALA A 27 -33.20 -13.11 -1.02
C ALA A 27 -33.90 -11.79 -0.66
N ASP A 28 -33.50 -11.14 0.44
CA ASP A 28 -34.11 -9.88 0.87
C ASP A 28 -33.55 -8.70 0.05
N PRO A 29 -34.41 -7.80 -0.45
CA PRO A 29 -33.99 -6.67 -1.28
C PRO A 29 -32.94 -5.84 -0.55
N ASP A 30 -31.82 -5.55 -1.23
CA ASP A 30 -30.71 -4.80 -0.66
C ASP A 30 -30.80 -3.33 -1.03
N ILE A 31 -30.50 -2.45 -0.07
CA ILE A 31 -30.46 -1.01 -0.31
C ILE A 31 -29.07 -0.71 -0.83
N VAL A 32 -28.97 -0.23 -2.07
CA VAL A 32 -27.69 0.21 -2.63
C VAL A 32 -27.20 1.40 -1.79
N PRO A 33 -26.02 1.29 -1.14
CA PRO A 33 -25.49 2.40 -0.36
C PRO A 33 -25.27 3.62 -1.24
N ASN A 34 -25.42 4.82 -0.69
CA ASN A 34 -25.09 6.04 -1.43
C ASN A 34 -23.57 6.16 -1.57
N ILE A 35 -23.02 5.70 -2.69
CA ILE A 35 -21.57 5.66 -2.91
C ILE A 35 -21.09 7.06 -3.34
N PRO A 36 -20.16 7.69 -2.60
CA PRO A 36 -19.60 8.97 -3.02
C PRO A 36 -18.88 8.81 -4.38
N ARG A 37 -19.17 9.71 -5.33
CA ARG A 37 -18.52 9.70 -6.64
C ARG A 37 -17.01 9.88 -6.48
N PHE A 38 -16.23 9.02 -7.14
CA PHE A 38 -14.78 9.13 -7.16
C PHE A 38 -14.34 10.46 -7.79
N THR A 39 -13.83 11.34 -6.95
CA THR A 39 -13.35 12.67 -7.31
C THR A 39 -12.01 12.86 -6.63
N PRO A 40 -10.92 12.34 -7.21
CA PRO A 40 -9.60 12.47 -6.62
C PRO A 40 -9.09 13.93 -6.76
N LYS A 41 -8.34 14.42 -5.77
CA LYS A 41 -7.78 15.79 -5.81
C LYS A 41 -6.85 16.02 -7.00
N ARG A 42 -6.12 14.97 -7.41
CA ARG A 42 -5.25 14.97 -8.58
C ARG A 42 -5.59 13.76 -9.45
N ILE A 43 -5.07 13.73 -10.67
CA ILE A 43 -5.23 12.55 -11.53
C ILE A 43 -4.48 11.38 -10.87
N PRO A 44 -5.11 10.22 -10.61
CA PRO A 44 -4.43 9.05 -10.05
C PRO A 44 -3.27 8.60 -10.93
N GLY A 45 -2.20 8.13 -10.29
CA GLY A 45 -0.94 7.78 -10.95
C GLY A 45 0.16 8.80 -10.71
N LEU A 46 1.10 8.85 -11.65
CA LEU A 46 2.28 9.72 -11.56
C LEU A 46 1.92 11.20 -11.58
N GLN A 47 2.67 11.98 -10.80
CA GLN A 47 2.55 13.42 -10.74
C GLN A 47 3.75 14.11 -11.42
N PRO A 48 3.58 15.35 -11.91
CA PRO A 48 4.70 16.19 -12.32
C PRO A 48 5.80 16.27 -11.23
N PRO A 49 7.09 16.35 -11.59
CA PRO A 49 7.64 16.45 -12.95
C PRO A 49 7.92 15.10 -13.63
N LEU A 50 7.57 13.97 -13.02
CA LEU A 50 7.85 12.63 -13.56
C LEU A 50 7.01 12.27 -14.78
N THR A 51 5.90 12.96 -15.00
CA THR A 51 5.04 12.81 -16.17
C THR A 51 5.67 13.31 -17.48
N PHE A 52 6.78 14.06 -17.41
CA PHE A 52 7.40 14.69 -18.58
C PHE A 52 8.71 14.03 -19.00
N GLY A 53 8.77 13.59 -20.25
CA GLY A 53 9.96 13.03 -20.87
C GLY A 53 10.36 11.64 -20.34
N LYS A 54 11.36 11.03 -20.98
CA LYS A 54 11.90 9.75 -20.53
C LYS A 54 12.74 9.98 -19.28
N LYS A 55 12.31 9.41 -18.15
CA LYS A 55 13.05 9.43 -16.89
C LYS A 55 13.91 8.18 -16.76
N SER A 56 15.16 8.33 -16.36
CA SER A 56 15.98 7.21 -15.93
C SER A 56 15.55 6.72 -14.53
N PRO A 57 15.89 5.49 -14.13
CA PRO A 57 15.67 5.03 -12.75
C PRO A 57 16.28 5.96 -11.70
N LEU A 58 17.44 6.58 -12.02
CA LEU A 58 18.10 7.53 -11.14
C LEU A 58 17.29 8.83 -10.99
N ASP A 59 16.65 9.33 -12.06
CA ASP A 59 15.83 10.55 -12.01
C ASP A 59 14.61 10.36 -11.10
N ILE A 60 14.02 9.16 -11.11
CA ILE A 60 12.89 8.80 -10.25
C ILE A 60 13.35 8.68 -8.80
N PHE A 61 14.43 7.95 -8.53
CA PHE A 61 15.00 7.80 -7.20
C PHE A 61 15.37 9.15 -6.58
N SER A 62 15.93 10.05 -7.40
CA SER A 62 16.34 11.39 -6.99
C SER A 62 15.17 12.30 -6.61
N GLN A 63 13.91 11.93 -6.89
CA GLN A 63 12.76 12.67 -6.36
C GLN A 63 12.56 12.47 -4.85
N TYR A 64 13.10 11.38 -4.29
CA TYR A 64 13.05 11.08 -2.85
C TYR A 64 14.35 11.47 -2.14
N PHE A 65 15.49 11.19 -2.77
CA PHE A 65 16.82 11.53 -2.27
C PHE A 65 17.47 12.57 -3.18
N ASP A 66 16.94 13.79 -3.12
CA ASP A 66 17.46 14.94 -3.85
C ASP A 66 18.64 15.59 -3.10
N GLU A 67 19.03 16.77 -3.58
CA GLU A 67 20.11 17.57 -2.99
C GLU A 67 19.75 18.08 -1.58
N GLU A 68 18.47 18.30 -1.26
CA GLU A 68 18.01 18.69 0.08
C GLU A 68 18.30 17.58 1.10
N VAL A 69 17.83 16.35 0.82
CA VAL A 69 18.09 15.20 1.71
C VAL A 69 19.59 14.96 1.87
N LYS A 70 20.34 15.07 0.77
CA LYS A 70 21.80 14.92 0.82
C LYS A 70 22.43 15.98 1.72
N ASN A 71 22.02 17.23 1.61
CA ASN A 71 22.56 18.33 2.40
C ASN A 71 22.26 18.16 3.89
N ILE A 72 21.04 17.73 4.25
CA ILE A 72 20.67 17.42 5.64
C ILE A 72 21.57 16.32 6.20
N LEU A 73 21.72 15.20 5.49
CA LEU A 73 22.56 14.08 5.93
C LEU A 73 24.02 14.50 6.04
N CYS A 74 24.56 15.23 5.06
CA CYS A 74 25.94 15.71 5.08
C CYS A 74 26.18 16.69 6.23
N ALA A 75 25.34 17.73 6.38
CA ALA A 75 25.52 18.75 7.41
C ALA A 75 25.50 18.15 8.82
N ASN A 76 24.51 17.31 9.11
CA ASN A 76 24.34 16.72 10.44
C ASN A 76 25.39 15.65 10.74
N THR A 77 25.77 14.85 9.73
CA THR A 77 26.87 13.90 9.88
C THR A 77 28.21 14.61 10.05
N ASN A 78 28.45 15.72 9.34
CA ASN A 78 29.67 16.52 9.47
C ASN A 78 29.77 17.14 10.86
N LYS A 79 28.68 17.68 11.41
CA LYS A 79 28.60 18.16 12.80
C LYS A 79 28.93 17.06 13.81
N ASN A 80 28.38 15.86 13.60
CA ASN A 80 28.61 14.71 14.50
C ASN A 80 30.04 14.15 14.39
N ALA A 81 30.61 14.10 13.19
CA ALA A 81 31.91 13.49 12.91
C ALA A 81 33.10 14.47 12.98
N VAL A 82 32.83 15.78 13.01
CA VAL A 82 33.80 16.87 12.79
C VAL A 82 34.63 16.64 11.50
N ARG A 83 33.96 16.29 10.39
CA ARG A 83 34.59 15.96 9.08
C ARG A 83 33.76 16.50 7.92
N ASN A 84 34.29 16.46 6.69
CA ASN A 84 33.57 16.84 5.46
C ASN A 84 33.18 15.60 4.61
N LEU A 85 31.89 15.44 4.31
CA LEU A 85 31.27 14.32 3.57
C LEU A 85 30.58 14.70 2.25
N GLU A 86 30.63 15.97 1.82
CA GLU A 86 29.76 16.50 0.77
C GLU A 86 29.77 15.71 -0.55
N ARG A 87 30.92 15.14 -0.93
CA ARG A 87 31.09 14.40 -2.20
C ARG A 87 30.92 12.88 -2.09
N GLU A 88 30.72 12.35 -0.89
CA GLU A 88 30.76 10.91 -0.65
C GLU A 88 29.39 10.28 -0.34
N MET A 89 28.38 11.08 0.00
CA MET A 89 27.06 10.56 0.38
C MET A 89 26.38 9.75 -0.73
N LYS A 90 26.48 10.19 -1.99
CA LYS A 90 25.93 9.44 -3.14
C LYS A 90 26.60 8.07 -3.30
N LYS A 91 27.92 8.02 -3.11
CA LYS A 91 28.70 6.76 -3.13
C LYS A 91 28.28 5.84 -1.99
N TYR A 92 28.09 6.40 -0.80
CA TYR A 92 27.64 5.68 0.38
C TYR A 92 26.24 5.06 0.21
N ILE A 93 25.27 5.84 -0.29
CA ILE A 93 23.92 5.37 -0.61
C ILE A 93 23.98 4.30 -1.71
N GLY A 94 24.73 4.55 -2.79
CA GLY A 94 24.91 3.59 -3.88
C GLY A 94 25.47 2.25 -3.42
N LEU A 95 26.40 2.26 -2.45
CA LEU A 95 26.90 1.04 -1.83
C LEU A 95 25.84 0.31 -1.00
N HIS A 96 24.96 1.02 -0.27
CA HIS A 96 23.82 0.36 0.40
C HIS A 96 22.88 -0.31 -0.59
N LEU A 97 22.56 0.36 -1.70
CA LEU A 97 21.72 -0.21 -2.77
C LEU A 97 22.39 -1.45 -3.38
N TYR A 98 23.67 -1.36 -3.72
CA TYR A 98 24.46 -2.50 -4.21
C TYR A 98 24.45 -3.67 -3.23
N MET A 99 24.60 -3.38 -1.94
CA MET A 99 24.56 -4.35 -0.85
C MET A 99 23.18 -4.97 -0.62
N GLY A 100 22.09 -4.35 -1.08
CA GLY A 100 20.74 -4.91 -1.06
C GLY A 100 20.52 -5.93 -2.18
N VAL A 101 21.15 -5.71 -3.34
CA VAL A 101 21.15 -6.66 -4.47
C VAL A 101 22.11 -7.83 -4.22
N MET A 102 23.30 -7.53 -3.70
CA MET A 102 24.32 -8.54 -3.38
C MET A 102 24.23 -8.96 -1.92
N ALA A 103 23.56 -10.07 -1.63
CA ALA A 103 23.29 -10.52 -0.26
C ALA A 103 24.51 -11.20 0.43
N ILE A 104 25.54 -10.43 0.74
CA ILE A 104 26.65 -10.88 1.61
C ILE A 104 26.35 -10.54 3.08
N GLN A 105 26.51 -11.54 3.96
CA GLN A 105 26.10 -11.46 5.38
C GLN A 105 26.85 -10.37 6.16
N LYS A 106 28.18 -10.34 6.07
CA LYS A 106 28.99 -9.34 6.81
C LYS A 106 29.41 -8.21 5.87
N VAL A 107 29.19 -6.97 6.31
CA VAL A 107 29.58 -5.76 5.56
C VAL A 107 31.06 -5.76 5.19
N ARG A 108 31.94 -6.26 6.07
CA ARG A 108 33.38 -6.31 5.81
C ARG A 108 33.77 -7.26 4.68
N ASP A 109 32.91 -8.23 4.34
CA ASP A 109 33.21 -9.25 3.35
C ASP A 109 33.12 -8.69 1.92
N PHE A 110 32.39 -7.59 1.70
CA PHE A 110 32.39 -6.84 0.44
C PHE A 110 33.76 -6.27 0.03
N TRP A 111 34.71 -6.20 0.97
CA TRP A 111 36.08 -5.74 0.71
C TRP A 111 37.13 -6.85 0.90
N ARG A 112 36.71 -8.11 1.10
CA ARG A 112 37.65 -9.24 1.20
C ARG A 112 38.17 -9.59 -0.19
N LYS A 113 39.49 -9.69 -0.33
CA LYS A 113 40.18 -10.04 -1.59
C LYS A 113 40.47 -11.54 -1.73
N LYS A 114 40.75 -12.23 -0.62
CA LYS A 114 41.20 -13.63 -0.60
C LYS A 114 40.03 -14.60 -0.30
N THR A 115 38.97 -14.54 -1.10
CA THR A 115 37.79 -15.40 -0.95
C THR A 115 37.17 -15.71 -2.32
N LEU A 116 36.57 -16.89 -2.49
CA LEU A 116 35.83 -17.26 -3.69
C LEU A 116 34.70 -16.27 -4.02
N PHE A 117 34.11 -15.64 -3.00
CA PHE A 117 33.04 -14.64 -3.12
C PHE A 117 33.56 -13.20 -3.26
N HIS A 118 34.77 -13.01 -3.79
CA HIS A 118 35.33 -11.68 -3.97
C HIS A 118 34.47 -10.84 -4.92
N VAL A 119 34.06 -9.65 -4.46
CA VAL A 119 33.37 -8.64 -5.26
C VAL A 119 34.28 -7.43 -5.47
N PRO A 120 34.70 -7.11 -6.71
CA PRO A 120 35.69 -6.04 -6.94
C PRO A 120 35.08 -4.63 -6.85
N PHE A 121 33.79 -4.48 -7.15
CA PHE A 121 33.14 -3.18 -7.32
C PHE A 121 33.12 -2.30 -6.04
N PRO A 122 32.79 -2.79 -4.83
CA PRO A 122 32.71 -1.90 -3.65
C PRO A 122 34.01 -1.16 -3.35
N ALA A 123 35.16 -1.81 -3.57
CA ALA A 123 36.48 -1.25 -3.29
C ALA A 123 36.88 -0.13 -4.27
N THR A 124 36.32 -0.10 -5.49
CA THR A 124 36.58 1.00 -6.45
C THR A 124 35.79 2.26 -6.10
N VAL A 125 34.68 2.12 -5.37
CA VAL A 125 33.81 3.23 -4.98
C VAL A 125 34.28 3.90 -3.69
N MET A 126 34.56 3.12 -2.65
CA MET A 126 34.95 3.62 -1.33
C MET A 126 35.75 2.56 -0.56
N SER A 127 36.71 2.97 0.27
CA SER A 127 37.41 2.03 1.14
C SER A 127 36.48 1.49 2.25
N ARG A 128 36.74 0.25 2.70
CA ARG A 128 35.99 -0.37 3.80
C ARG A 128 35.93 0.53 5.03
N ASP A 129 37.08 1.07 5.42
CA ASP A 129 37.20 1.84 6.66
C ASP A 129 36.51 3.19 6.54
N ARG A 130 36.48 3.79 5.33
CA ARG A 130 35.68 4.98 5.08
C ARG A 130 34.19 4.68 5.15
N PHE A 131 33.72 3.59 4.52
CA PHE A 131 32.31 3.19 4.59
C PHE A 131 31.85 2.93 6.03
N LEU A 132 32.67 2.25 6.82
CA LEU A 132 32.40 2.00 8.24
C LEU A 132 32.43 3.30 9.05
N ALA A 133 33.39 4.20 8.80
CA ALA A 133 33.46 5.50 9.46
C ALA A 133 32.21 6.34 9.18
N ILE A 134 31.71 6.37 7.94
CA ILE A 134 30.45 7.05 7.60
C ILE A 134 29.29 6.37 8.31
N SER A 135 29.19 5.04 8.26
CA SER A 135 28.10 4.30 8.93
C SER A 135 28.07 4.52 10.45
N CYS A 136 29.24 4.64 11.07
CA CYS A 136 29.36 4.92 12.50
C CYS A 136 28.98 6.36 12.85
N ASN A 137 29.10 7.31 11.93
CA ASN A 137 28.85 8.72 12.23
C ASN A 137 27.57 9.28 11.60
N LEU A 138 26.93 8.58 10.65
CA LEU A 138 25.74 9.04 9.96
C LEU A 138 24.71 9.54 10.96
N HIS A 139 24.20 10.74 10.72
CA HIS A 139 23.29 11.45 11.59
C HIS A 139 22.26 12.22 10.78
N ILE A 140 20.99 12.22 11.21
CA ILE A 140 19.86 12.70 10.40
C ILE A 140 19.36 14.07 10.90
N SER A 141 19.23 14.27 12.20
CA SER A 141 18.90 15.54 12.88
C SER A 141 20.15 16.27 13.37
N ASP A 142 20.03 17.47 13.94
CA ASP A 142 21.17 18.17 14.52
C ASP A 142 21.65 17.47 15.82
N PRO A 143 22.96 17.14 15.98
CA PRO A 143 23.47 16.52 17.20
C PRO A 143 23.26 17.33 18.49
N MET A 144 23.24 18.67 18.41
CA MET A 144 23.02 19.54 19.57
C MET A 144 21.56 19.52 19.99
N GLU A 145 20.63 19.60 19.03
CA GLU A 145 19.19 19.49 19.29
C GLU A 145 18.82 18.12 19.85
N ASP A 146 19.45 17.06 19.32
CA ASP A 146 19.33 15.70 19.85
C ASP A 146 19.72 15.62 21.33
N ALA A 147 20.80 16.30 21.72
CA ALA A 147 21.26 16.33 23.11
C ALA A 147 20.25 17.04 24.01
N GLU A 148 19.67 18.15 23.55
CA GLU A 148 18.61 18.85 24.29
C GLU A 148 17.34 18.01 24.41
N ASN A 149 16.91 17.33 23.34
CA ASN A 149 15.78 16.41 23.40
C ASN A 149 16.07 15.22 24.33
N ASP A 150 17.29 14.68 24.33
CA ASP A 150 17.68 13.58 25.22
C ASP A 150 17.66 13.96 26.71
N LYS A 151 17.93 15.23 27.06
CA LYS A 151 17.75 15.72 28.44
C LYS A 151 16.30 15.64 28.91
N LYS A 152 15.34 15.75 27.98
CA LYS A 152 13.91 15.66 28.26
C LYS A 152 13.41 14.22 28.42
N ARG A 153 14.27 13.21 28.26
CA ARG A 153 13.86 11.80 28.30
C ARG A 153 13.17 11.46 29.62
N GLY A 154 11.98 10.87 29.51
CA GLY A 154 11.12 10.54 30.65
C GLY A 154 10.07 11.60 30.98
N THR A 155 10.19 12.80 30.41
CA THR A 155 9.16 13.85 30.48
C THR A 155 8.17 13.72 29.32
N GLU A 156 7.03 14.39 29.45
CA GLU A 156 6.05 14.51 28.36
C GLU A 156 6.56 15.33 27.18
N GLU A 157 7.63 16.12 27.32
CA GLU A 157 8.20 16.90 26.21
C GLU A 157 9.14 16.08 25.33
N TYR A 158 9.57 14.89 25.77
CA TYR A 158 10.44 14.03 24.98
C TYR A 158 9.78 13.63 23.66
N ASP A 159 10.50 13.81 22.56
CA ASP A 159 10.14 13.23 21.27
C ASP A 159 11.09 12.07 20.94
N CYS A 160 10.53 10.86 20.96
CA CYS A 160 11.27 9.64 20.65
C CYS A 160 11.64 9.49 19.17
N LEU A 161 11.01 10.26 18.26
CA LEU A 161 11.28 10.27 16.83
C LEU A 161 12.16 11.43 16.38
N HIS A 162 12.50 12.36 17.26
CA HIS A 162 13.26 13.58 16.96
C HIS A 162 14.46 13.32 16.04
N ARG A 163 15.23 12.26 16.32
CA ARG A 163 16.43 11.91 15.55
C ARG A 163 16.21 11.57 14.08
N VAL A 164 14.99 11.15 13.71
CA VAL A 164 14.63 10.80 12.32
C VAL A 164 13.65 11.79 11.72
N GLN A 165 13.10 12.71 12.52
CA GLN A 165 11.98 13.57 12.16
C GLN A 165 12.21 14.34 10.86
N PRO A 166 13.38 14.98 10.60
CA PRO A 166 13.60 15.71 9.35
C PRO A 166 13.45 14.84 8.10
N LEU A 167 14.05 13.64 8.14
CA LEU A 167 13.99 12.71 7.00
C LEU A 167 12.62 12.04 6.90
N LEU A 168 11.98 11.75 8.04
CA LEU A 168 10.64 11.17 8.08
C LEU A 168 9.62 12.07 7.37
N ASP A 169 9.62 13.37 7.69
CA ASP A 169 8.67 14.32 7.11
C ASP A 169 8.91 14.51 5.61
N ILE A 170 10.19 14.63 5.19
CA ILE A 170 10.53 14.71 3.76
C ILE A 170 10.05 13.45 3.03
N MET A 171 10.40 12.26 3.52
CA MET A 171 10.04 11.00 2.86
C MET A 171 8.53 10.82 2.74
N ARG A 172 7.79 11.13 3.81
CA ARG A 172 6.33 11.07 3.85
C ARG A 172 5.73 12.02 2.82
N ASN A 173 6.19 13.27 2.79
CA ASN A 173 5.71 14.28 1.84
C ASN A 173 6.01 13.88 0.39
N ARG A 174 7.18 13.31 0.10
CA ARG A 174 7.56 12.86 -1.25
C ARG A 174 6.70 11.68 -1.71
N CYS A 175 6.42 10.71 -0.84
CA CYS A 175 5.50 9.60 -1.16
C CYS A 175 4.11 10.12 -1.57
N MET A 176 3.59 11.12 -0.86
CA MET A 176 2.32 11.74 -1.19
C MET A 176 2.42 12.62 -2.45
N SER A 177 3.50 13.36 -2.66
CA SER A 177 3.58 14.34 -3.75
C SER A 177 3.81 13.71 -5.12
N ILE A 178 4.64 12.67 -5.20
CA ILE A 178 5.13 12.08 -6.47
C ILE A 178 4.07 11.19 -7.16
N TYR A 179 3.21 10.57 -6.36
CA TYR A 179 2.17 9.67 -6.83
C TYR A 179 0.84 10.03 -6.18
N HIS A 180 -0.25 9.78 -6.88
CA HIS A 180 -1.59 9.90 -6.31
C HIS A 180 -2.29 8.54 -6.43
N PRO A 181 -2.82 7.98 -5.33
CA PRO A 181 -3.37 6.64 -5.35
C PRO A 181 -4.63 6.54 -6.20
N ARG A 182 -4.88 5.34 -6.73
CA ARG A 182 -6.14 4.95 -7.37
C ARG A 182 -7.25 4.81 -6.31
N GLN A 183 -8.49 4.64 -6.78
CA GLN A 183 -9.68 4.65 -5.93
C GLN A 183 -9.59 3.71 -4.73
N GLN A 184 -9.01 2.53 -4.91
CA GLN A 184 -8.99 1.47 -3.90
C GLN A 184 -7.67 1.50 -3.15
N ILE A 185 -7.73 1.74 -1.84
CA ILE A 185 -6.55 1.86 -0.98
C ILE A 185 -6.67 0.96 0.23
N SER A 186 -5.53 0.49 0.73
CA SER A 186 -5.47 -0.41 1.88
C SER A 186 -4.71 0.22 3.03
N VAL A 187 -5.20 -0.01 4.26
CA VAL A 187 -4.52 0.34 5.50
C VAL A 187 -4.17 -0.92 6.26
N ASP A 188 -2.88 -1.12 6.51
CA ASP A 188 -2.37 -2.22 7.32
C ASP A 188 -1.03 -1.85 8.00
N GLU A 189 -0.44 -2.80 8.69
CA GLU A 189 0.74 -2.62 9.52
C GLU A 189 1.96 -3.27 8.92
N ARG A 190 3.06 -2.53 8.95
CA ARG A 190 4.39 -2.97 8.53
C ARG A 190 5.30 -3.11 9.73
N MET A 191 6.17 -4.12 9.70
CA MET A 191 7.16 -4.38 10.75
C MET A 191 8.59 -4.24 10.22
N ILE A 192 9.36 -3.31 10.78
CA ILE A 192 10.78 -3.15 10.49
C ILE A 192 11.59 -3.88 11.57
N ALA A 193 12.36 -4.89 11.18
CA ALA A 193 13.17 -5.66 12.11
C ALA A 193 14.17 -4.75 12.84
N THR A 194 14.23 -4.82 14.16
CA THR A 194 15.30 -4.15 14.91
C THR A 194 15.68 -4.92 16.16
N LYS A 195 16.98 -4.85 16.49
CA LYS A 195 17.55 -5.31 17.76
C LYS A 195 17.96 -4.15 18.66
N ALA A 196 17.74 -2.90 18.23
CA ALA A 196 18.02 -1.73 19.04
C ALA A 196 17.10 -1.69 20.27
N ARG A 197 17.64 -1.18 21.39
CA ARG A 197 16.87 -0.98 22.63
C ARG A 197 16.19 0.38 22.55
N ILE A 198 14.92 0.37 22.17
CA ILE A 198 14.07 1.57 22.02
C ILE A 198 12.74 1.34 22.73
N SER A 199 12.16 2.43 23.24
CA SER A 199 10.91 2.40 24.02
C SER A 199 9.69 1.98 23.19
N PHE A 200 9.66 2.34 21.91
CA PHE A 200 8.52 2.08 21.02
C PHE A 200 8.65 0.79 20.19
N ARG A 201 9.53 -0.14 20.58
CA ARG A 201 9.64 -1.46 19.95
C ARG A 201 8.39 -2.28 20.23
N GLN A 202 7.80 -2.86 19.19
CA GLN A 202 6.58 -3.65 19.28
C GLN A 202 6.83 -5.13 19.02
N TYR A 203 5.98 -5.97 19.62
CA TYR A 203 5.87 -7.39 19.34
C TYR A 203 4.58 -7.70 18.57
N MET A 204 4.70 -8.35 17.42
CA MET A 204 3.58 -8.80 16.60
C MET A 204 3.70 -10.29 16.31
N LYS A 205 2.90 -11.10 17.02
CA LYS A 205 2.95 -12.58 16.92
C LYS A 205 2.72 -13.11 15.50
N ALA A 206 1.86 -12.45 14.73
CA ALA A 206 1.37 -12.91 13.43
C ALA A 206 2.24 -12.50 12.24
N LYS A 207 3.16 -11.54 12.39
CA LYS A 207 4.04 -11.10 11.29
C LYS A 207 5.36 -11.93 11.31
N PRO A 208 5.99 -12.17 10.15
CA PRO A 208 7.26 -12.91 10.06
C PRO A 208 8.34 -12.30 10.95
N THR A 209 8.48 -10.97 10.90
CA THR A 209 9.30 -10.18 11.81
C THR A 209 8.51 -9.88 13.08
N LYS A 210 8.68 -10.71 14.11
CA LYS A 210 7.91 -10.58 15.35
C LYS A 210 8.29 -9.37 16.21
N TRP A 211 9.55 -8.96 16.21
CA TRP A 211 10.03 -7.84 17.03
C TRP A 211 10.61 -6.75 16.15
N GLY A 212 10.11 -5.52 16.29
CA GLY A 212 10.49 -4.44 15.39
C GLY A 212 9.89 -3.09 15.71
N ILE A 213 10.11 -2.14 14.81
CA ILE A 213 9.41 -0.86 14.78
C ILE A 213 8.14 -1.09 13.94
N LYS A 214 6.98 -0.82 14.54
CA LYS A 214 5.68 -0.94 13.87
C LYS A 214 5.35 0.35 13.14
N LEU A 215 4.98 0.25 11.87
CA LEU A 215 4.45 1.34 11.06
C LEU A 215 3.00 1.04 10.70
N PHE A 216 2.16 2.05 10.71
CA PHE A 216 0.86 2.03 10.05
C PHE A 216 1.06 2.57 8.63
N VAL A 217 0.56 1.88 7.62
CA VAL A 217 0.86 2.17 6.21
C VAL A 217 -0.44 2.28 5.42
N LEU A 218 -0.52 3.32 4.58
CA LEU A 218 -1.52 3.48 3.54
C LEU A 218 -0.88 3.14 2.19
N ALA A 219 -1.42 2.15 1.49
CA ALA A 219 -0.89 1.70 0.21
C ALA A 219 -1.97 1.58 -0.88
N ASP A 220 -1.57 1.90 -2.11
CA ASP A 220 -2.36 1.60 -3.31
C ASP A 220 -2.28 0.09 -3.64
N VAL A 221 -3.20 -0.41 -4.46
CA VAL A 221 -3.33 -1.80 -4.90
C VAL A 221 -2.05 -2.31 -5.60
N ASN A 222 -1.32 -1.43 -6.29
CA ASN A 222 -0.05 -1.79 -6.94
C ASN A 222 1.13 -1.93 -5.95
N GLY A 223 0.89 -1.74 -4.65
CA GLY A 223 1.89 -1.82 -3.59
C GLY A 223 2.68 -0.53 -3.35
N TYR A 224 2.29 0.59 -3.96
CA TYR A 224 2.92 1.88 -3.71
C TYR A 224 2.61 2.34 -2.29
N THR A 225 3.64 2.65 -1.50
CA THR A 225 3.48 3.22 -0.16
C THR A 225 3.16 4.71 -0.30
N THR A 226 1.90 5.08 -0.05
CA THR A 226 1.39 6.46 -0.22
C THR A 226 1.68 7.31 1.01
N ASP A 227 1.34 6.81 2.19
CA ASP A 227 1.57 7.47 3.47
C ASP A 227 1.87 6.43 4.55
N PHE A 228 2.54 6.82 5.63
CA PHE A 228 2.83 5.96 6.75
C PHE A 228 3.07 6.75 8.05
N LYS A 229 2.89 6.07 9.18
CA LYS A 229 3.09 6.63 10.52
C LYS A 229 3.79 5.62 11.42
N ILE A 230 4.88 6.04 12.07
CA ILE A 230 5.59 5.21 13.05
C ILE A 230 4.76 5.14 14.34
N HIS A 231 4.54 3.93 14.84
CA HIS A 231 3.86 3.73 16.10
C HIS A 231 4.81 3.94 17.27
N THR A 232 4.56 4.98 18.06
CA THR A 232 5.36 5.38 19.23
C THR A 232 4.74 4.96 20.56
N GLY A 233 3.68 4.16 20.54
CA GLY A 233 2.89 3.82 21.74
C GLY A 233 1.65 4.71 21.87
N LYS A 234 1.41 5.23 23.08
CA LYS A 234 0.27 6.13 23.36
C LYS A 234 0.53 7.51 22.74
N SER A 235 -0.41 8.00 21.94
CA SER A 235 -0.35 9.33 21.35
C SER A 235 -0.67 10.40 22.39
N LYS A 236 0.06 11.53 22.38
CA LYS A 236 -0.25 12.73 23.18
C LYS A 236 -1.54 13.41 22.69
N PHE A 237 -1.85 13.26 21.40
CA PHE A 237 -3.00 13.87 20.73
C PHE A 237 -4.07 12.84 20.41
N ALA A 238 -4.30 11.88 21.31
CA ALA A 238 -5.35 10.88 21.11
C ALA A 238 -6.73 11.56 21.16
N SER A 239 -7.60 11.27 20.20
CA SER A 239 -8.93 11.91 20.15
C SER A 239 -9.91 11.37 21.21
N GLY A 240 -9.48 10.38 21.99
CA GLY A 240 -10.34 9.58 22.88
C GLY A 240 -11.20 8.54 22.13
N LYS A 241 -11.22 8.55 20.79
CA LYS A 241 -12.03 7.62 19.97
C LYS A 241 -11.35 6.28 19.67
N GLY A 242 -10.11 6.12 20.14
CA GLY A 242 -9.32 4.90 20.02
C GLY A 242 -8.21 4.97 18.97
N LEU A 243 -7.17 4.16 19.16
CA LEU A 243 -5.96 4.17 18.33
C LEU A 243 -6.24 3.93 16.83
N SER A 244 -7.14 2.99 16.51
CA SER A 244 -7.51 2.71 15.11
C SER A 244 -8.16 3.91 14.43
N PHE A 245 -9.03 4.62 15.15
CA PHE A 245 -9.69 5.82 14.65
C PHE A 245 -8.65 6.90 14.33
N ASP A 246 -7.76 7.20 15.29
CA ASP A 246 -6.74 8.25 15.15
C ASP A 246 -5.73 7.94 14.04
N VAL A 247 -5.36 6.68 13.89
CA VAL A 247 -4.41 6.25 12.85
C VAL A 247 -5.03 6.37 11.47
N VAL A 248 -6.23 5.82 11.25
CA VAL A 248 -6.86 5.82 9.93
C VAL A 248 -7.22 7.23 9.50
N THR A 249 -7.78 8.06 10.39
CA THR A 249 -8.08 9.47 10.08
C THR A 249 -6.82 10.30 9.83
N SER A 250 -5.70 9.97 10.49
CA SER A 250 -4.40 10.62 10.25
C SER A 250 -3.75 10.23 8.92
N LEU A 251 -3.98 9.01 8.42
CA LEU A 251 -3.44 8.51 7.15
C LEU A 251 -4.34 8.87 5.96
N VAL A 252 -5.66 8.74 6.13
CA VAL A 252 -6.67 9.04 5.12
C VAL A 252 -7.00 10.52 5.19
N ASN A 253 -6.08 11.34 4.71
CA ASN A 253 -6.24 12.79 4.71
C ASN A 253 -7.14 13.25 3.54
N ARG A 254 -8.29 13.86 3.87
CA ARG A 254 -9.22 14.44 2.89
C ARG A 254 -8.58 15.56 2.07
N ASP A 255 -7.72 16.38 2.65
CA ASP A 255 -7.05 17.46 1.90
C ASP A 255 -6.07 16.92 0.87
N TYR A 256 -5.62 15.68 1.03
CA TYR A 256 -4.78 15.00 0.06
C TYR A 256 -5.60 14.23 -0.97
N LEU A 257 -6.54 13.38 -0.53
CA LEU A 257 -7.31 12.46 -1.39
C LEU A 257 -8.52 13.12 -2.05
N TRP A 258 -9.21 14.04 -1.37
CA TRP A 258 -10.57 14.48 -1.65
C TRP A 258 -11.64 13.44 -1.33
N SER A 259 -12.45 12.93 -2.28
CA SER A 259 -13.58 12.03 -1.97
C SER A 259 -13.80 10.87 -2.95
N GLY A 260 -14.55 9.87 -2.51
CA GLY A 260 -14.94 8.69 -3.29
C GLY A 260 -13.89 7.58 -3.38
N TYR A 261 -12.87 7.62 -2.51
CA TYR A 261 -11.95 6.50 -2.29
C TYR A 261 -12.62 5.41 -1.46
N VAL A 262 -12.17 4.17 -1.66
CA VAL A 262 -12.57 3.02 -0.84
C VAL A 262 -11.39 2.50 -0.05
N ILE A 263 -11.56 2.47 1.27
CA ILE A 263 -10.54 2.04 2.21
C ILE A 263 -10.81 0.61 2.64
N TYR A 264 -9.85 -0.27 2.37
CA TYR A 264 -9.83 -1.64 2.83
C TYR A 264 -8.92 -1.76 4.05
N CYS A 265 -9.41 -2.36 5.13
CA CYS A 265 -8.64 -2.51 6.36
C CYS A 265 -9.02 -3.77 7.13
N ASP A 266 -8.10 -4.26 7.97
CA ASP A 266 -8.32 -5.46 8.76
C ASP A 266 -9.26 -5.22 9.97
N ASN A 267 -9.40 -6.26 10.81
CA ASN A 267 -10.22 -6.19 12.01
C ASN A 267 -9.66 -5.33 13.15
N PHE A 268 -8.37 -5.00 13.13
CA PHE A 268 -7.80 -4.06 14.10
C PHE A 268 -8.39 -2.66 13.89
N TYR A 269 -8.57 -2.24 12.63
CA TYR A 269 -9.10 -0.93 12.26
C TYR A 269 -10.62 -0.84 12.23
N THR A 270 -11.30 -1.93 11.87
CA THR A 270 -12.74 -1.92 11.63
C THR A 270 -13.54 -1.60 12.91
N SER A 271 -14.25 -0.47 12.91
CA SER A 271 -15.18 -0.08 13.97
C SER A 271 -16.35 0.75 13.43
N PRO A 272 -17.56 0.66 14.02
CA PRO A 272 -18.72 1.43 13.57
C PRO A 272 -18.49 2.94 13.60
N LEU A 273 -17.84 3.44 14.65
CA LEU A 273 -17.54 4.86 14.80
C LEU A 273 -16.65 5.38 13.68
N LEU A 274 -15.58 4.66 13.36
CA LEU A 274 -14.66 5.01 12.27
C LEU A 274 -15.36 5.00 10.92
N PHE A 275 -16.12 3.95 10.62
CA PHE A 275 -16.74 3.79 9.30
C PHE A 275 -17.83 4.83 9.05
N ARG A 276 -18.64 5.16 10.06
CA ARG A 276 -19.61 6.27 9.94
C ARG A 276 -18.91 7.61 9.72
N HIS A 277 -17.84 7.87 10.45
CA HIS A 277 -17.06 9.10 10.28
C HIS A 277 -16.47 9.20 8.87
N LEU A 278 -15.81 8.15 8.38
CA LEU A 278 -15.25 8.13 7.03
C LEU A 278 -16.32 8.30 5.95
N HIS A 279 -17.48 7.67 6.11
CA HIS A 279 -18.61 7.87 5.21
C HIS A 279 -19.10 9.32 5.18
N GLN A 280 -19.24 9.96 6.35
CA GLN A 280 -19.60 11.39 6.44
C GLN A 280 -18.59 12.31 5.75
N VAL A 281 -17.31 11.92 5.76
CA VAL A 281 -16.22 12.66 5.10
C VAL A 281 -16.16 12.37 3.59
N GLY A 282 -16.95 11.41 3.09
CA GLY A 282 -17.04 11.07 1.67
C GLY A 282 -16.16 9.90 1.24
N PHE A 283 -15.78 9.02 2.18
CA PHE A 283 -15.00 7.81 1.92
C PHE A 283 -15.83 6.54 2.11
N GLY A 284 -15.63 5.59 1.20
CA GLY A 284 -16.12 4.23 1.35
C GLY A 284 -15.19 3.39 2.21
N THR A 285 -15.74 2.42 2.92
CA THR A 285 -14.97 1.51 3.77
C THR A 285 -15.44 0.06 3.63
N CYS A 286 -14.50 -0.86 3.73
CA CYS A 286 -14.75 -2.29 3.77
C CYS A 286 -13.68 -2.98 4.63
N GLY A 287 -14.08 -3.80 5.59
CA GLY A 287 -13.13 -4.46 6.47
C GLY A 287 -13.70 -5.67 7.20
N THR A 288 -12.81 -6.53 7.68
CA THR A 288 -13.19 -7.68 8.51
C THR A 288 -13.50 -7.21 9.93
N TYR A 289 -14.41 -7.86 10.67
CA TYR A 289 -14.66 -7.54 12.08
C TYR A 289 -14.69 -8.78 12.96
N ARG A 290 -14.47 -8.60 14.26
CA ARG A 290 -14.64 -9.65 15.29
C ARG A 290 -15.98 -9.47 15.98
N GLU A 291 -16.68 -10.55 16.30
CA GLU A 291 -18.06 -10.51 16.81
C GLU A 291 -18.26 -9.59 18.02
N GLY A 292 -17.32 -9.55 18.97
CA GLY A 292 -17.39 -8.66 20.14
C GLY A 292 -17.31 -7.15 19.83
N ARG A 293 -17.09 -6.77 18.57
CA ARG A 293 -17.07 -5.36 18.08
C ARG A 293 -18.27 -5.02 17.19
N ALA A 294 -19.18 -5.96 16.96
CA ALA A 294 -20.41 -5.67 16.25
C ALA A 294 -21.34 -4.86 17.16
N PRO A 295 -21.93 -3.74 16.69
CA PRO A 295 -22.95 -3.06 17.47
C PRO A 295 -24.16 -3.99 17.66
N PHE A 296 -24.77 -3.90 18.85
CA PHE A 296 -26.14 -4.34 19.06
C PHE A 296 -27.01 -3.55 18.08
N VAL A 297 -27.72 -4.31 17.23
CA VAL A 297 -28.82 -3.91 16.33
C VAL A 297 -28.90 -2.41 16.01
N GLY A 298 -28.24 -1.99 14.92
CA GLY A 298 -28.48 -0.67 14.33
C GLY A 298 -29.75 -0.69 13.48
N SER A 299 -30.64 0.26 13.77
CA SER A 299 -31.86 0.66 13.05
C SER A 299 -31.78 0.52 11.52
N ASP A 300 -32.92 0.29 10.86
CA ASP A 300 -33.09 0.06 9.41
C ASP A 300 -32.57 1.18 8.47
N HIS A 301 -32.00 2.25 9.02
CA HIS A 301 -31.43 3.40 8.29
C HIS A 301 -29.93 3.64 8.55
N ASP A 302 -29.21 2.69 9.15
CA ASP A 302 -27.75 2.81 9.34
C ASP A 302 -27.00 2.56 8.02
N VAL A 303 -26.01 3.41 7.72
CA VAL A 303 -25.14 3.28 6.53
C VAL A 303 -24.23 2.05 6.57
N LEU A 304 -24.08 1.45 7.77
CA LEU A 304 -23.24 0.28 7.97
C LEU A 304 -23.99 -1.00 7.62
N LEU A 305 -23.44 -1.73 6.67
CA LEU A 305 -23.83 -3.09 6.34
C LEU A 305 -22.86 -4.08 6.99
N PHE A 306 -23.41 -4.98 7.81
CA PHE A 306 -22.68 -6.11 8.37
C PHE A 306 -23.08 -7.39 7.64
N VAL A 307 -22.11 -8.03 7.00
CA VAL A 307 -22.31 -9.26 6.23
C VAL A 307 -21.60 -10.42 6.92
N LYS A 308 -22.30 -11.55 7.05
CA LYS A 308 -21.73 -12.83 7.45
C LYS A 308 -21.82 -13.80 6.27
N TRP A 309 -20.67 -14.23 5.77
CA TRP A 309 -20.59 -15.26 4.75
C TRP A 309 -20.16 -16.58 5.39
N MET A 310 -21.00 -17.61 5.25
CA MET A 310 -20.74 -18.94 5.80
C MET A 310 -20.07 -19.81 4.74
N ASP A 311 -18.75 -19.96 4.84
CA ASP A 311 -17.99 -20.99 4.10
C ASP A 311 -17.59 -22.09 5.11
N THR A 312 -16.42 -22.72 4.93
CA THR A 312 -15.81 -23.64 5.91
C THR A 312 -15.67 -23.02 7.31
N ARG A 313 -15.54 -21.69 7.37
CA ARG A 313 -15.64 -20.89 8.59
C ARG A 313 -16.42 -19.62 8.28
N GLU A 314 -17.02 -19.03 9.31
CA GLU A 314 -17.68 -17.74 9.18
C GLU A 314 -16.66 -16.64 8.82
N VAL A 315 -17.00 -15.85 7.80
CA VAL A 315 -16.30 -14.61 7.45
C VAL A 315 -17.23 -13.43 7.73
N SER A 316 -16.81 -12.56 8.64
CA SER A 316 -17.56 -11.41 9.11
C SER A 316 -16.99 -10.10 8.52
N MET A 317 -17.79 -9.39 7.73
CA MET A 317 -17.44 -8.16 7.02
C MET A 317 -18.32 -6.98 7.45
N CYS A 318 -17.73 -5.79 7.53
CA CYS A 318 -18.44 -4.52 7.67
C CYS A 318 -18.12 -3.65 6.46
N THR A 319 -19.11 -2.98 5.89
CA THR A 319 -18.92 -2.09 4.73
C THR A 319 -19.94 -0.96 4.72
N THR A 320 -19.57 0.14 4.08
CA THR A 320 -20.44 1.31 3.82
C THR A 320 -20.79 1.48 2.35
N ILE A 321 -20.32 0.59 1.46
CA ILE A 321 -20.39 0.80 0.01
C ILE A 321 -20.85 -0.41 -0.80
N HIS A 322 -20.67 -1.63 -0.29
CA HIS A 322 -21.04 -2.82 -1.04
C HIS A 322 -22.44 -3.27 -0.64
N THR A 323 -23.16 -3.81 -1.62
CA THR A 323 -24.31 -4.66 -1.36
C THR A 323 -23.85 -6.01 -0.80
N VAL A 324 -24.78 -6.75 -0.20
CA VAL A 324 -24.57 -8.10 0.31
C VAL A 324 -24.11 -9.03 -0.81
N TYR A 325 -24.83 -8.99 -1.93
CA TYR A 325 -24.66 -9.93 -3.02
C TYR A 325 -25.02 -9.26 -4.36
N SER A 326 -24.14 -9.40 -5.34
CA SER A 326 -24.33 -8.89 -6.71
C SER A 326 -24.29 -10.00 -7.77
N GLY A 327 -24.60 -11.25 -7.39
CA GLY A 327 -24.58 -12.40 -8.30
C GLY A 327 -23.24 -13.14 -8.42
N GLU A 328 -22.28 -12.83 -7.55
CA GLU A 328 -20.91 -13.34 -7.66
C GLU A 328 -20.74 -14.72 -7.02
N THR A 329 -20.11 -15.66 -7.72
CA THR A 329 -19.85 -17.00 -7.19
C THR A 329 -18.35 -17.30 -7.06
N VAL A 330 -18.02 -18.27 -6.22
CA VAL A 330 -16.66 -18.83 -6.08
C VAL A 330 -16.74 -20.36 -6.14
N LEU A 331 -15.81 -20.98 -6.88
CA LEU A 331 -15.74 -22.43 -6.93
C LEU A 331 -15.16 -23.00 -5.63
N ARG A 332 -15.88 -23.92 -4.99
CA ARG A 332 -15.45 -24.62 -3.79
C ARG A 332 -15.50 -26.13 -3.97
N TRP A 333 -14.54 -26.82 -3.37
CA TRP A 333 -14.57 -28.27 -3.31
C TRP A 333 -15.65 -28.72 -2.34
N GLN A 334 -16.64 -29.45 -2.85
CA GLN A 334 -17.62 -30.15 -2.04
C GLN A 334 -17.53 -31.66 -2.32
N MET A 335 -17.87 -32.47 -1.32
CA MET A 335 -18.13 -33.89 -1.58
C MET A 335 -19.57 -34.00 -2.05
N THR A 336 -19.78 -34.60 -3.22
CA THR A 336 -21.09 -35.00 -3.69
C THR A 336 -21.61 -36.16 -2.84
N GLU A 337 -22.91 -36.45 -2.92
CA GLU A 337 -23.54 -37.57 -2.20
C GLU A 337 -22.84 -38.91 -2.50
N ASP A 338 -22.28 -39.06 -3.70
CA ASP A 338 -21.50 -40.22 -4.15
C ASP A 338 -20.04 -40.28 -3.63
N GLY A 339 -19.65 -39.37 -2.73
CA GLY A 339 -18.31 -39.32 -2.13
C GLY A 339 -17.20 -38.78 -3.04
N ARG A 340 -17.53 -38.28 -4.25
CA ARG A 340 -16.56 -37.65 -5.15
C ARG A 340 -16.35 -36.18 -4.79
N LYS A 341 -15.15 -35.66 -4.99
CA LYS A 341 -14.86 -34.23 -4.81
C LYS A 341 -15.06 -33.50 -6.12
N GLU A 342 -16.00 -32.57 -6.13
CA GLU A 342 -16.27 -31.71 -7.29
C GLU A 342 -16.21 -30.23 -6.91
N LYS A 343 -15.95 -29.39 -7.91
CA LYS A 343 -15.94 -27.93 -7.74
C LYS A 343 -17.34 -27.39 -8.01
N VAL A 344 -18.04 -26.99 -6.95
CA VAL A 344 -19.39 -26.44 -7.02
C VAL A 344 -19.32 -24.90 -6.94
N PRO A 345 -20.07 -24.17 -7.78
CA PRO A 345 -20.19 -22.71 -7.66
C PRO A 345 -21.01 -22.34 -6.42
N VAL A 346 -20.39 -21.53 -5.56
CA VAL A 346 -20.96 -21.11 -4.28
C VAL A 346 -21.18 -19.60 -4.28
N PRO A 347 -22.35 -19.08 -3.87
CA PRO A 347 -22.56 -17.64 -3.71
C PRO A 347 -21.55 -17.03 -2.75
N ARG A 348 -20.92 -15.93 -3.16
CA ARG A 348 -19.96 -15.19 -2.35
C ARG A 348 -20.43 -13.75 -2.19
N SER A 349 -20.32 -13.21 -0.98
CA SER A 349 -20.63 -11.80 -0.74
C SER A 349 -19.73 -10.88 -1.56
N THR A 350 -20.30 -9.82 -2.11
CA THR A 350 -19.57 -8.78 -2.83
C THR A 350 -18.53 -8.10 -1.95
N ALA A 351 -18.85 -7.85 -0.68
CA ALA A 351 -17.88 -7.30 0.27
C ALA A 351 -16.65 -8.21 0.44
N VAL A 352 -16.84 -9.53 0.51
CA VAL A 352 -15.74 -10.51 0.65
C VAL A 352 -14.88 -10.55 -0.62
N GLN A 353 -15.51 -10.53 -1.80
CA GLN A 353 -14.78 -10.50 -3.08
C GLN A 353 -13.90 -9.26 -3.20
N GLN A 354 -14.49 -8.08 -2.98
CA GLN A 354 -13.82 -6.80 -3.14
C GLN A 354 -12.70 -6.65 -2.10
N TYR A 355 -12.94 -7.08 -0.85
CA TYR A 355 -11.92 -7.12 0.20
C TYR A 355 -10.71 -7.96 -0.19
N ASN A 356 -10.93 -9.21 -0.63
CA ASN A 356 -9.83 -10.09 -1.04
C ASN A 356 -9.04 -9.54 -2.23
N LYS A 357 -9.68 -8.73 -3.10
CA LYS A 357 -9.03 -8.11 -4.25
C LYS A 357 -8.14 -6.91 -3.87
N TYR A 358 -8.54 -6.13 -2.87
CA TYR A 358 -7.95 -4.81 -2.63
C TYR A 358 -7.24 -4.63 -1.29
N MET A 359 -7.44 -5.51 -0.31
CA MET A 359 -6.78 -5.40 1.01
C MET A 359 -5.25 -5.61 0.93
N GLY A 360 -4.76 -6.37 -0.06
CA GLY A 360 -3.36 -6.82 -0.14
C GLY A 360 -2.32 -5.77 -0.58
N GLY A 361 -2.66 -4.48 -0.67
CA GLY A 361 -1.73 -3.45 -1.15
C GLY A 361 -0.50 -3.30 -0.25
N VAL A 362 -0.68 -3.25 1.07
CA VAL A 362 0.44 -3.19 2.03
C VAL A 362 1.29 -4.47 1.99
N ASP A 363 0.67 -5.65 1.96
CA ASP A 363 1.39 -6.93 1.86
C ASP A 363 2.21 -7.03 0.56
N THR A 364 1.65 -6.54 -0.56
CA THR A 364 2.36 -6.45 -1.85
C THR A 364 3.58 -5.54 -1.74
N SER A 365 3.42 -4.40 -1.05
CA SER A 365 4.52 -3.48 -0.76
C SER A 365 5.61 -4.14 0.09
N ASP A 366 5.23 -4.85 1.16
CA ASP A 366 6.14 -5.56 2.07
C ASP A 366 6.92 -6.66 1.34
N GLN A 367 6.27 -7.41 0.45
CA GLN A 367 6.91 -8.42 -0.38
C GLN A 367 7.98 -7.81 -1.29
N MET A 368 7.67 -6.69 -1.94
CA MET A 368 8.63 -6.00 -2.82
C MET A 368 9.82 -5.46 -2.04
N LEU A 369 9.59 -4.86 -0.86
CA LEU A 369 10.66 -4.37 0.02
C LEU A 369 11.58 -5.49 0.47
N GLY A 370 11.01 -6.66 0.79
CA GLY A 370 11.77 -7.83 1.25
C GLY A 370 12.67 -8.48 0.21
N THR A 371 12.49 -8.19 -1.09
CA THR A 371 13.22 -8.88 -2.17
C THR A 371 14.70 -8.49 -2.22
N ASN A 372 15.02 -7.19 -2.23
CA ASN A 372 16.40 -6.66 -2.31
C ASN A 372 16.64 -5.61 -1.22
N SER A 373 16.25 -5.93 0.02
CA SER A 373 16.32 -4.99 1.13
C SER A 373 17.76 -4.59 1.47
N VAL A 374 17.98 -3.29 1.68
CA VAL A 374 19.25 -2.75 2.20
C VAL A 374 19.39 -2.94 3.72
N HIS A 375 18.38 -3.54 4.37
CA HIS A 375 18.35 -3.70 5.81
C HIS A 375 19.56 -4.49 6.32
N ARG A 376 20.30 -3.89 7.25
CA ARG A 376 21.45 -4.51 7.91
C ARG A 376 21.39 -4.27 9.41
N LYS A 377 21.77 -5.30 10.17
CA LYS A 377 21.79 -5.24 11.63
C LYS A 377 22.63 -4.05 12.11
N THR A 378 21.99 -3.18 12.90
CA THR A 378 22.59 -2.01 13.53
C THR A 378 22.04 -1.85 14.96
N TRP A 379 22.85 -1.26 15.83
CA TRP A 379 22.43 -0.88 17.19
C TRP A 379 21.83 0.52 17.26
N LYS A 380 22.11 1.37 16.25
CA LYS A 380 21.55 2.71 16.10
C LYS A 380 20.18 2.59 15.45
N TRP A 381 19.11 2.77 16.23
CA TRP A 381 17.74 2.57 15.74
C TRP A 381 17.37 3.48 14.57
N TYR A 382 17.87 4.72 14.55
CA TYR A 382 17.61 5.67 13.48
C TYR A 382 18.26 5.25 12.14
N MET A 383 19.36 4.47 12.19
CA MET A 383 19.94 3.85 11.00
C MET A 383 19.03 2.75 10.42
N THR A 384 18.26 2.06 11.26
CA THR A 384 17.26 1.08 10.80
C THR A 384 16.16 1.79 10.01
N ILE A 385 15.72 2.96 10.47
CA ILE A 385 14.71 3.78 9.76
C ILE A 385 15.29 4.34 8.46
N PHE A 386 16.52 4.86 8.46
CA PHE A 386 17.20 5.31 7.25
C PHE A 386 17.28 4.22 6.17
N GLN A 387 17.71 3.01 6.55
CA GLN A 387 17.72 1.85 5.64
C GLN A 387 16.32 1.52 5.12
N HIS A 388 15.31 1.61 5.98
CA HIS A 388 13.94 1.37 5.56
C HIS A 388 13.43 2.42 4.55
N PHE A 389 13.82 3.69 4.68
CA PHE A 389 13.48 4.73 3.71
C PHE A 389 14.16 4.52 2.36
N LEU A 390 15.38 3.97 2.35
CA LEU A 390 16.01 3.51 1.10
C LEU A 390 15.18 2.39 0.47
N ASP A 391 14.74 1.40 1.24
CA ASP A 391 13.88 0.33 0.74
C ASP A 391 12.56 0.89 0.14
N ILE A 392 11.83 1.74 0.89
CA ILE A 392 10.61 2.40 0.41
C ILE A 392 10.87 3.15 -0.89
N THR A 393 11.95 3.92 -0.94
CA THR A 393 12.29 4.71 -2.12
C THR A 393 12.53 3.82 -3.33
N VAL A 394 13.30 2.74 -3.18
CA VAL A 394 13.59 1.81 -4.28
C VAL A 394 12.32 1.15 -4.77
N THR A 395 11.49 0.63 -3.86
CA THR A 395 10.22 -0.04 -4.19
C THR A 395 9.25 0.93 -4.88
N ASN A 396 9.03 2.12 -4.31
CA ASN A 396 8.17 3.13 -4.92
C ASN A 396 8.73 3.57 -6.28
N SER A 397 10.04 3.80 -6.42
CA SER A 397 10.67 4.17 -7.70
C SER A 397 10.51 3.08 -8.77
N PHE A 398 10.59 1.81 -8.37
CA PHE A 398 10.35 0.68 -9.27
C PHE A 398 8.90 0.61 -9.76
N ILE A 399 7.93 0.86 -8.87
CA ILE A 399 6.51 0.93 -9.24
C ILE A 399 6.28 2.09 -10.22
N LEU A 400 6.81 3.28 -9.91
CA LEU A 400 6.71 4.44 -10.81
C LEU A 400 7.37 4.17 -12.17
N ARG A 401 8.49 3.45 -12.20
CA ARG A 401 9.14 3.03 -13.45
C ARG A 401 8.25 2.09 -14.26
N LYS A 402 7.54 1.16 -13.63
CA LYS A 402 6.57 0.27 -14.31
C LYS A 402 5.38 1.04 -14.89
N GLU A 403 4.93 2.10 -14.22
CA GLU A 403 3.86 2.95 -14.73
C GLU A 403 4.33 3.82 -15.91
N LEU A 404 5.59 4.30 -15.89
CA LEU A 404 6.22 5.05 -17.01
C LEU A 404 6.61 4.18 -18.20
N CYS A 405 6.92 2.91 -17.93
CA CYS A 405 7.19 1.91 -18.94
C CYS A 405 6.15 0.82 -18.78
N PRO A 406 4.90 1.07 -19.22
CA PRO A 406 3.94 -0.02 -19.38
C PRO A 406 4.67 -1.13 -20.12
N LYS A 407 4.40 -2.39 -19.75
CA LYS A 407 5.00 -3.54 -20.43
C LYS A 407 4.95 -3.25 -21.93
N ARG A 408 6.05 -3.51 -22.65
CA ARG A 408 5.98 -3.73 -24.10
C ARG A 408 5.15 -5.00 -24.30
N GLY A 409 3.86 -4.97 -23.98
CA GLY A 409 2.88 -5.77 -24.66
C GLY A 409 2.83 -5.19 -26.06
N ASP A 410 2.85 -6.05 -27.06
CA ASP A 410 2.58 -5.61 -28.41
C ASP A 410 1.22 -4.91 -28.36
N HIS A 411 1.22 -3.57 -28.49
CA HIS A 411 -0.01 -2.80 -28.56
C HIS A 411 -0.69 -3.24 -29.84
N LEU A 412 -1.59 -4.21 -29.73
CA LEU A 412 -2.31 -4.77 -30.85
C LEU A 412 -3.69 -4.12 -30.94
N PRO A 413 -4.10 -3.67 -32.14
CA PRO A 413 -5.46 -3.24 -32.38
C PRO A 413 -6.37 -4.47 -32.38
N VAL A 414 -7.33 -4.50 -31.47
CA VAL A 414 -8.39 -5.51 -31.41
C VAL A 414 -9.74 -4.83 -31.65
N PRO A 415 -10.71 -5.54 -32.26
CA PRO A 415 -12.07 -5.03 -32.35
C PRO A 415 -12.66 -4.84 -30.95
N VAL A 416 -13.54 -3.85 -30.81
CA VAL A 416 -14.26 -3.61 -29.55
C VAL A 416 -15.27 -4.75 -29.26
N SER A 417 -15.79 -5.41 -30.30
CA SER A 417 -16.73 -6.54 -30.19
C SER A 417 -16.37 -7.67 -31.16
N ASP A 418 -16.44 -8.93 -30.69
CA ASP A 418 -16.09 -10.14 -31.47
C ASP A 418 -17.28 -10.81 -32.18
N THR A 419 -18.43 -10.15 -32.30
CA THR A 419 -19.64 -10.76 -32.87
C THR A 419 -19.56 -10.94 -34.40
N GLN A 420 -19.62 -12.20 -34.85
CA GLN A 420 -19.53 -12.63 -36.26
C GLN A 420 -20.85 -12.51 -37.06
N GLY A 421 -21.91 -11.94 -36.48
CA GLY A 421 -23.20 -11.77 -37.16
C GLY A 421 -23.21 -10.61 -38.16
N LEU A 422 -23.43 -10.91 -39.45
CA LEU A 422 -23.44 -9.93 -40.55
C LEU A 422 -24.53 -8.84 -40.41
N SER A 423 -25.59 -9.06 -39.62
CA SER A 423 -26.76 -8.17 -39.52
C SER A 423 -26.73 -7.14 -38.39
N GLN A 424 -25.73 -7.14 -37.49
CA GLN A 424 -25.71 -6.26 -36.30
C GLN A 424 -24.52 -5.28 -36.23
N ARG A 425 -23.81 -5.06 -37.33
CA ARG A 425 -22.57 -4.24 -37.37
C ARG A 425 -22.76 -2.73 -37.16
N ALA A 426 -23.97 -2.20 -37.29
CA ALA A 426 -24.18 -0.75 -37.38
C ALA A 426 -24.38 -0.03 -36.04
N SER A 427 -24.60 -0.73 -34.92
CA SER A 427 -25.09 -0.08 -33.69
C SER A 427 -24.48 -0.54 -32.37
N MET A 428 -23.48 -1.44 -32.36
CA MET A 428 -22.88 -1.93 -31.10
C MET A 428 -21.35 -1.85 -31.10
N GLY A 429 -20.81 -1.26 -30.02
CA GLY A 429 -19.38 -1.35 -29.68
C GLY A 429 -18.45 -0.36 -30.37
N LEU A 430 -18.82 0.92 -30.51
CA LEU A 430 -17.86 1.94 -30.98
C LEU A 430 -17.29 2.71 -29.78
N HIS A 431 -15.96 2.74 -29.65
CA HIS A 431 -15.28 3.64 -28.72
C HIS A 431 -15.09 5.01 -29.36
N CYS A 432 -14.92 6.05 -28.54
CA CYS A 432 -14.45 7.35 -29.02
C CYS A 432 -12.91 7.32 -29.12
N CYS A 433 -12.37 7.66 -30.28
CA CYS A 433 -10.93 7.81 -30.47
C CYS A 433 -10.40 8.93 -29.58
N ILE A 434 -9.47 8.63 -28.66
CA ILE A 434 -9.01 9.65 -27.72
C ILE A 434 -8.27 10.82 -28.38
N ARG A 435 -7.65 10.59 -29.55
CA ARG A 435 -6.90 11.59 -30.31
C ARG A 435 -7.80 12.46 -31.16
N CYS A 436 -8.58 11.87 -32.06
CA CYS A 436 -9.37 12.62 -33.04
C CYS A 436 -10.86 12.77 -32.67
N LYS A 437 -11.27 12.24 -31.51
CA LYS A 437 -12.64 12.28 -30.97
C LYS A 437 -13.73 11.64 -31.84
N ARG A 438 -13.36 10.95 -32.92
CA ARG A 438 -14.31 10.22 -33.79
C ARG A 438 -14.56 8.81 -33.27
N SER A 439 -15.72 8.26 -33.58
CA SER A 439 -16.05 6.86 -33.27
C SER A 439 -15.12 5.89 -34.00
N THR A 440 -14.73 4.82 -33.32
CA THR A 440 -13.84 3.79 -33.86
C THR A 440 -14.22 2.40 -33.36
N PRO A 441 -14.19 1.37 -34.23
CA PRO A 441 -14.44 -0.02 -33.83
C PRO A 441 -13.18 -0.70 -33.26
N TRP A 442 -12.06 0.03 -33.18
CA TRP A 442 -10.77 -0.49 -32.77
C TRP A 442 -10.40 0.05 -31.40
N ARG A 443 -9.90 -0.84 -30.54
CA ARG A 443 -9.28 -0.51 -29.26
C ARG A 443 -7.93 -1.18 -29.14
N CYS A 444 -7.05 -0.64 -28.30
CA CYS A 444 -5.83 -1.34 -27.95
C CYS A 444 -6.11 -2.46 -26.95
N GLN A 445 -5.60 -3.66 -27.21
CA GLN A 445 -5.75 -4.79 -26.29
C GLN A 445 -5.14 -4.52 -24.91
N GLU A 446 -4.00 -3.81 -24.86
CA GLU A 446 -3.23 -3.60 -23.62
C GLU A 446 -3.74 -2.41 -22.81
N CYS A 447 -4.07 -1.28 -23.44
CA CYS A 447 -4.51 -0.07 -22.73
C CYS A 447 -6.02 0.20 -22.79
N ASP A 448 -6.78 -0.62 -23.53
CA ASP A 448 -8.24 -0.53 -23.71
C ASP A 448 -8.74 0.81 -24.29
N VAL A 449 -7.82 1.57 -24.90
CA VAL A 449 -8.11 2.88 -25.48
C VAL A 449 -8.64 2.72 -26.90
N GLY A 450 -9.75 3.42 -27.21
CA GLY A 450 -10.27 3.55 -28.58
C GLY A 450 -9.33 4.39 -29.45
N LEU A 451 -8.85 3.85 -30.56
CA LEU A 451 -7.92 4.54 -31.47
C LEU A 451 -8.21 4.19 -32.93
N CYS A 452 -8.27 5.20 -33.80
CA CYS A 452 -8.49 4.98 -35.22
C CYS A 452 -7.31 4.24 -35.87
N LEU A 453 -7.64 3.22 -36.67
CA LEU A 453 -6.74 2.49 -37.54
C LEU A 453 -7.24 2.63 -38.99
N GLN A 454 -6.88 3.74 -39.65
CA GLN A 454 -7.17 4.01 -41.06
C GLN A 454 -5.86 4.29 -41.81
N LEU A 455 -5.81 3.98 -43.11
CA LEU A 455 -4.62 4.16 -43.96
C LEU A 455 -4.07 5.60 -43.89
N GLU A 456 -4.95 6.59 -44.03
CA GLU A 456 -4.58 8.01 -44.02
C GLU A 456 -4.55 8.62 -42.61
N ARG A 457 -4.98 7.87 -41.59
CA ARG A 457 -5.11 8.37 -40.21
C ARG A 457 -4.97 7.24 -39.20
N ASN A 458 -3.72 6.99 -38.81
CA ASN A 458 -3.38 5.92 -37.89
C ASN A 458 -3.11 6.49 -36.47
N CYS A 459 -4.17 6.94 -35.81
CA CYS A 459 -4.10 7.41 -34.42
C CYS A 459 -3.58 6.33 -33.47
N PHE A 460 -3.79 5.05 -33.82
CA PHE A 460 -3.25 3.91 -33.07
C PHE A 460 -1.73 3.92 -33.04
N ARG A 461 -1.09 4.05 -34.20
CA ARG A 461 0.37 4.14 -34.33
C ARG A 461 0.90 5.39 -33.63
N GLU A 462 0.29 6.54 -33.84
CA GLU A 462 0.76 7.79 -33.23
C GLU A 462 0.61 7.83 -31.70
N HIS A 463 -0.29 7.04 -31.12
CA HIS A 463 -0.48 6.99 -29.66
C HIS A 463 0.53 6.07 -28.95
N HIS A 464 1.08 5.08 -29.67
CA HIS A 464 1.95 4.05 -29.10
C HIS A 464 3.42 4.11 -29.58
N ILE A 465 3.76 5.06 -30.45
CA ILE A 465 5.15 5.50 -30.73
C ILE A 465 5.58 6.48 -29.64
#